data_AF-A0A9W7LCT0-F1
#
_entry.id   AF-A0A9W7LCT0-F1
#
_cell.length_a   1.000
_cell.length_b   1.000
_cell.length_c   1.000
_cell.angle_alpha   90.00
_cell.angle_beta   90.00
_cell.angle_gamma   90.00
#
_symmetry.space_group_name_H-M   'P 1'
#
loop_
_entity.id
_entity.type
_entity.pdbx_description
1 polymer ?
#
loop_
_entity_poly.entity_id
_entity_poly.type
_entity_poly.pdbx_seq_one_letter_code
_entity_poly.pdbx_strand_id
1 'polypeptide(L)'
;MERKEVIKLCGLLFVFTACYFSGKTIVDSIEALRGEWVHWPFGAIIPVIVVVQYVRRCVPPIYGICGPISSVVLLIFADKLGAYHGALLYQSMKLEELIIMPSLRYLYSQQMEQVIEGGEEIWWLSNSFRRGLKMFDDTYSEIVVGASWSKQWFTVWMFNMTYFFNDYVCLFWFSTRSKMPYFHYCGAYVVGIVLEYPKTLFKFKIYTGLLDAASSSSFWDVFAHAADFAWYELLLFGLTTCCATLFVHGLHIRMVFRACVGNRFKEEGVGVVEVGVVEVGETPQLRREGEEVKKLMV
;
A
#
# COMPACT_ATOMS: atom_id res chain seq x y z
N MET A 1 10.02 26.19 -9.81
CA MET A 1 9.92 24.77 -10.22
C MET A 1 10.95 24.53 -11.32
N GLU A 2 11.86 23.58 -11.16
CA GLU A 2 12.93 23.34 -12.12
C GLU A 2 12.40 22.85 -13.48
N ARG A 3 13.12 23.15 -14.57
CA ARG A 3 12.75 22.74 -15.95
C ARG A 3 12.43 21.25 -16.08
N LYS A 4 13.14 20.39 -15.33
CA LYS A 4 12.90 18.93 -15.31
C LYS A 4 11.53 18.57 -14.73
N GLU A 5 11.07 19.29 -13.71
CA GLU A 5 9.78 19.04 -13.05
C GLU A 5 8.61 19.51 -13.92
N VAL A 6 8.78 20.62 -14.66
CA VAL A 6 7.80 21.08 -15.66
C VAL A 6 7.63 20.02 -16.77
N ILE A 7 8.72 19.47 -17.29
CA ILE A 7 8.68 18.44 -18.34
C ILE A 7 7.97 17.17 -17.82
N LYS A 8 8.26 16.73 -16.59
CA LYS A 8 7.56 15.59 -15.96
C LYS A 8 6.08 15.84 -15.80
N LEU A 9 5.69 17.04 -15.34
CA LEU A 9 4.29 17.42 -15.18
C LEU A 9 3.55 17.46 -16.53
N CYS A 10 4.15 18.07 -17.57
CA CYS A 10 3.60 18.09 -18.92
C CYS A 10 3.47 16.68 -19.50
N GLY A 11 4.46 15.81 -19.30
CA GLY A 11 4.40 14.41 -19.71
C GLY A 11 3.28 13.65 -19.00
N LEU A 12 3.12 13.86 -17.69
CA LEU A 12 2.04 13.25 -16.92
C LEU A 12 0.66 13.73 -17.40
N LEU A 13 0.50 15.03 -17.62
CA LEU A 13 -0.74 15.61 -18.17
C LEU A 13 -1.05 15.05 -19.56
N PHE A 14 -0.05 14.95 -20.43
CA PHE A 14 -0.21 14.34 -21.75
C PHE A 14 -0.69 12.88 -21.64
N VAL A 15 -0.11 12.08 -20.74
CA VAL A 15 -0.57 10.70 -20.49
C VAL A 15 -2.02 10.68 -20.01
N PHE A 16 -2.40 11.52 -19.05
CA PHE A 16 -3.80 11.60 -18.58
C PHE A 16 -4.76 12.00 -19.70
N THR A 17 -4.39 13.01 -20.49
CA THR A 17 -5.18 13.47 -21.64
C THR A 17 -5.29 12.39 -22.71
N ALA A 18 -4.21 11.68 -23.02
CA ALA A 18 -4.21 10.56 -23.94
C ALA A 18 -5.10 9.41 -23.45
N CYS A 19 -5.05 9.07 -22.16
CA CYS A 19 -5.93 8.08 -21.55
C CYS A 19 -7.41 8.52 -21.61
N TYR A 20 -7.71 9.80 -21.36
CA TYR A 20 -9.06 10.33 -21.46
C TYR A 20 -9.61 10.22 -22.89
N PHE A 21 -8.84 10.67 -23.90
CA PHE A 21 -9.26 10.57 -25.30
C PHE A 21 -9.25 9.14 -25.85
N SER A 22 -8.45 8.25 -25.27
CA SER A 22 -8.45 6.82 -25.57
C SER A 22 -9.51 6.05 -24.76
N GLY A 23 -10.31 6.72 -23.93
CA GLY A 23 -11.25 6.10 -23.01
C GLY A 23 -12.21 5.14 -23.71
N LYS A 24 -12.78 5.55 -24.86
CA LYS A 24 -13.64 4.68 -25.66
C LYS A 24 -12.91 3.42 -26.15
N THR A 25 -11.74 3.59 -26.75
CA THR A 25 -10.92 2.45 -27.23
C THR A 25 -10.56 1.49 -26.09
N ILE A 26 -10.25 2.04 -24.91
CA ILE A 26 -9.94 1.25 -23.71
C ILE A 26 -11.17 0.47 -23.26
N VAL A 27 -12.34 1.11 -23.19
CA VAL A 27 -13.61 0.45 -22.84
C VAL A 27 -13.93 -0.66 -23.85
N ASP A 28 -13.92 -0.35 -25.15
CA ASP A 28 -14.19 -1.33 -26.22
C ASP A 28 -13.23 -2.54 -26.13
N SER A 29 -11.94 -2.30 -25.83
CA SER A 29 -10.95 -3.36 -25.65
C SER A 29 -11.20 -4.20 -24.40
N ILE A 30 -11.62 -3.59 -23.30
CA ILE A 30 -11.98 -4.30 -22.06
C ILE A 30 -13.22 -5.14 -22.28
N GLU A 31 -14.24 -4.62 -22.97
CA GLU A 31 -15.46 -5.36 -23.30
C GLU A 31 -15.19 -6.54 -24.23
N ALA A 32 -14.36 -6.35 -25.26
CA ALA A 32 -13.94 -7.44 -26.14
C ALA A 32 -13.20 -8.54 -25.35
N LEU A 33 -12.23 -8.14 -24.52
CA LEU A 33 -11.45 -9.08 -23.72
C LEU A 33 -12.33 -9.80 -22.68
N ARG A 34 -13.27 -9.10 -22.05
CA ARG A 34 -14.29 -9.67 -21.17
C ARG A 34 -15.12 -10.74 -21.91
N GLY A 35 -15.61 -10.41 -23.10
CA GLY A 35 -16.39 -11.31 -23.95
C GLY A 35 -15.62 -12.57 -24.34
N GLU A 36 -14.32 -12.47 -24.60
CA GLU A 36 -13.49 -13.63 -24.90
C GLU A 36 -13.19 -14.48 -23.66
N TRP A 37 -12.79 -13.85 -22.56
CA TRP A 37 -12.31 -14.55 -21.37
C TRP A 37 -13.45 -15.20 -20.57
N VAL A 38 -14.70 -14.73 -20.71
CA VAL A 38 -15.86 -15.38 -20.09
C VAL A 38 -16.06 -16.82 -20.58
N HIS A 39 -15.51 -17.18 -21.74
CA HIS A 39 -15.60 -18.54 -22.30
C HIS A 39 -14.42 -19.44 -21.92
N TRP A 40 -13.31 -18.88 -21.43
CA TRP A 40 -12.15 -19.67 -21.06
C TRP A 40 -12.39 -20.44 -19.73
N PRO A 41 -11.90 -21.67 -19.59
CA PRO A 41 -12.00 -22.41 -18.34
C PRO A 41 -11.11 -21.77 -17.26
N PHE A 42 -11.57 -21.79 -15.99
CA PHE A 42 -10.81 -21.23 -14.86
C PHE A 42 -9.39 -21.78 -14.76
N GLY A 43 -9.21 -23.08 -15.02
CA GLY A 43 -7.91 -23.74 -14.99
C GLY A 43 -6.89 -23.17 -15.98
N ALA A 44 -7.33 -22.48 -17.04
CA ALA A 44 -6.44 -21.77 -17.96
C ALA A 44 -6.23 -20.30 -17.56
N ILE A 45 -7.29 -19.63 -17.10
CA ILE A 45 -7.27 -18.21 -16.73
C ILE A 45 -6.38 -17.97 -15.50
N ILE A 46 -6.55 -18.79 -14.45
CA ILE A 46 -5.87 -18.58 -13.16
C ILE A 46 -4.34 -18.62 -13.31
N PRO A 47 -3.73 -19.65 -13.95
CA PRO A 47 -2.28 -19.67 -14.14
C PRO A 47 -1.75 -18.48 -14.92
N VAL A 48 -2.45 -18.05 -15.98
CA VAL A 48 -2.07 -16.88 -16.78
C VAL A 48 -2.06 -15.63 -15.92
N ILE A 49 -3.11 -15.41 -15.13
CA ILE A 49 -3.16 -14.24 -14.23
C ILE A 49 -2.04 -14.31 -13.20
N VAL A 50 -1.81 -15.45 -12.57
CA VAL A 50 -0.75 -15.60 -11.55
C VAL A 50 0.63 -15.29 -12.15
N VAL A 51 0.93 -15.80 -13.35
CA VAL A 51 2.19 -15.50 -14.04
C VAL A 51 2.29 -14.00 -14.37
N VAL A 52 1.24 -13.40 -14.92
CA VAL A 52 1.21 -11.97 -15.26
C VAL A 52 1.40 -11.11 -14.02
N GLN A 53 0.70 -11.41 -12.92
CA GLN A 53 0.81 -10.66 -11.68
C GLN A 53 2.18 -10.85 -11.02
N TYR A 54 2.74 -12.06 -11.05
CA TYR A 54 4.09 -12.34 -10.59
C TYR A 54 5.13 -11.49 -11.34
N VAL A 55 5.11 -11.51 -12.68
CA VAL A 55 6.02 -10.72 -13.51
C VAL A 55 5.82 -9.22 -13.26
N ARG A 56 4.56 -8.78 -13.27
CA ARG A 56 4.21 -7.38 -13.03
C ARG A 56 4.72 -6.87 -11.69
N ARG A 57 4.55 -7.64 -10.61
CA ARG A 57 5.01 -7.27 -9.27
C ARG A 57 6.51 -7.41 -9.12
N CYS A 58 7.18 -8.34 -9.80
CA CYS A 58 8.64 -8.45 -9.75
C CYS A 58 9.37 -7.39 -10.59
N VAL A 59 8.66 -6.62 -11.43
CA VAL A 59 9.26 -5.58 -12.28
C VAL A 59 8.55 -4.24 -12.01
N PRO A 60 9.08 -3.40 -11.08
CA PRO A 60 8.41 -2.17 -10.62
C PRO A 60 7.91 -1.23 -11.73
N PRO A 61 8.65 -0.99 -12.84
CA PRO A 61 8.15 -0.17 -13.94
C PRO A 61 6.90 -0.74 -14.61
N ILE A 62 6.83 -2.06 -14.77
CA ILE A 62 5.66 -2.74 -15.34
C ILE A 62 4.48 -2.63 -14.37
N TYR A 63 4.71 -2.75 -13.06
CA TYR A 63 3.65 -2.58 -12.07
C TYR A 63 2.90 -1.25 -12.22
N GLY A 64 3.64 -0.15 -12.37
CA GLY A 64 3.08 1.19 -12.49
C GLY A 64 2.34 1.45 -13.82
N ILE A 65 2.86 0.90 -14.92
CA ILE A 65 2.28 1.12 -16.26
C ILE A 65 1.08 0.19 -16.50
N CYS A 66 1.15 -1.06 -16.03
CA CYS A 66 0.11 -2.08 -16.23
C CYS A 66 -0.91 -2.12 -15.07
N GLY A 67 -1.14 -0.97 -14.42
CA GLY A 67 -2.12 -0.75 -13.35
C GLY A 67 -3.48 -1.45 -13.50
N PRO A 68 -4.17 -1.35 -14.67
CA PRO A 68 -5.56 -1.78 -14.78
C PRO A 68 -5.78 -3.29 -14.93
N ILE A 69 -4.72 -4.12 -15.03
CA ILE A 69 -4.87 -5.57 -15.19
C ILE A 69 -5.63 -6.20 -14.02
N SER A 70 -5.36 -5.77 -12.79
CA SER A 70 -6.07 -6.29 -11.61
C SER A 70 -7.57 -5.97 -11.68
N SER A 71 -7.95 -4.80 -12.17
CA SER A 71 -9.36 -4.42 -12.34
C SER A 71 -10.06 -5.30 -13.37
N VAL A 72 -9.40 -5.60 -14.50
CA VAL A 72 -9.93 -6.51 -15.53
C VAL A 72 -10.18 -7.92 -14.96
N VAL A 73 -9.26 -8.43 -14.14
CA VAL A 73 -9.42 -9.73 -13.47
C VAL A 73 -10.64 -9.75 -12.54
N LEU A 74 -10.84 -8.67 -11.77
CA LEU A 74 -12.00 -8.54 -10.88
C LEU A 74 -13.31 -8.62 -11.69
N LEU A 75 -13.39 -7.92 -12.82
CA LEU A 75 -14.58 -7.95 -13.69
C LEU A 75 -14.86 -9.36 -14.21
N ILE A 76 -13.84 -10.04 -14.76
CA ILE A 76 -14.00 -11.40 -15.30
C ILE A 76 -14.49 -12.39 -14.23
N PHE A 77 -13.97 -12.31 -13.01
CA PHE A 77 -14.43 -13.17 -11.92
C PHE A 77 -15.81 -12.80 -11.42
N ALA A 78 -16.14 -11.50 -11.41
CA ALA A 78 -17.46 -11.05 -11.03
C ALA A 78 -18.52 -11.58 -11.98
N ASP A 79 -18.26 -11.56 -13.29
CA ASP A 79 -19.18 -12.08 -14.31
C ASP A 79 -19.35 -13.60 -14.21
N LYS A 80 -18.25 -14.34 -14.01
CA LYS A 80 -18.32 -15.81 -14.01
C LYS A 80 -18.85 -16.42 -12.71
N LEU A 81 -18.61 -15.78 -11.56
CA LEU A 81 -18.85 -16.37 -10.24
C LEU A 81 -19.78 -15.53 -9.34
N GLY A 82 -20.11 -14.31 -9.76
CA GLY A 82 -20.73 -13.32 -8.90
C GLY A 82 -19.75 -12.71 -7.89
N ALA A 83 -20.20 -11.67 -7.19
CA ALA A 83 -19.35 -10.87 -6.30
C ALA A 83 -18.72 -11.67 -5.16
N TYR A 84 -19.48 -12.55 -4.48
CA TYR A 84 -19.01 -13.30 -3.31
C TYR A 84 -17.93 -14.34 -3.66
N HIS A 85 -18.24 -15.26 -4.58
CA HIS A 85 -17.30 -16.31 -4.98
C HIS A 85 -16.12 -15.73 -5.78
N GLY A 86 -16.35 -14.70 -6.59
CA GLY A 86 -15.29 -13.95 -7.26
C GLY A 86 -14.32 -13.32 -6.26
N ALA A 87 -14.84 -12.68 -5.20
CA ALA A 87 -14.02 -12.11 -4.13
C ALA A 87 -13.19 -13.17 -3.39
N LEU A 88 -13.78 -14.33 -3.07
CA LEU A 88 -13.06 -15.43 -2.42
C LEU A 88 -11.94 -16.00 -3.30
N LEU A 89 -12.22 -16.21 -4.60
CA LEU A 89 -11.21 -16.69 -5.54
C LEU A 89 -10.08 -15.68 -5.70
N TYR A 90 -10.42 -14.40 -5.86
CA TYR A 90 -9.44 -13.32 -5.96
C TYR A 90 -8.55 -13.21 -4.70
N GLN A 91 -9.14 -13.32 -3.50
CA GLN A 91 -8.35 -13.35 -2.26
C GLN A 91 -7.43 -14.57 -2.19
N SER A 92 -7.89 -15.74 -2.66
CA SER A 92 -7.05 -16.93 -2.70
C SER A 92 -5.86 -16.74 -3.65
N MET A 93 -6.06 -16.05 -4.78
CA MET A 93 -4.97 -15.75 -5.72
C MET A 93 -3.91 -14.83 -5.13
N LYS A 94 -4.26 -13.95 -4.18
CA LYS A 94 -3.27 -13.12 -3.48
C LYS A 94 -2.25 -13.92 -2.66
N LEU A 95 -2.49 -15.21 -2.39
CA LEU A 95 -1.48 -16.09 -1.81
C LEU A 95 -0.21 -16.17 -2.68
N GLU A 96 -0.27 -15.81 -3.96
CA GLU A 96 0.92 -15.63 -4.80
C GLU A 96 1.94 -14.66 -4.21
N GLU A 97 1.51 -13.68 -3.39
CA GLU A 97 2.40 -12.71 -2.75
C GLU A 97 3.40 -13.38 -1.79
N LEU A 98 3.07 -14.57 -1.28
CA LEU A 98 4.00 -15.37 -0.49
C LEU A 98 5.22 -15.79 -1.33
N ILE A 99 5.06 -16.03 -2.63
CA ILE A 99 6.17 -16.37 -3.54
C ILE A 99 6.86 -15.10 -4.05
N ILE A 100 6.10 -14.02 -4.24
CA ILE A 100 6.64 -12.75 -4.73
C ILE A 100 7.54 -12.10 -3.69
N MET A 101 7.18 -12.15 -2.41
CA MET A 101 7.96 -11.55 -1.33
C MET A 101 9.43 -12.01 -1.29
N PRO A 102 9.76 -13.32 -1.24
CA PRO A 102 11.15 -13.78 -1.26
C PRO A 102 11.85 -13.46 -2.59
N SER A 103 11.11 -13.42 -3.70
CA SER A 103 11.65 -13.05 -5.01
C SER A 103 12.07 -11.58 -5.04
N LEU A 104 11.22 -10.67 -4.54
CA LEU A 104 11.54 -9.25 -4.39
C LEU A 104 12.72 -9.04 -3.43
N ARG A 105 12.73 -9.77 -2.32
CA ARG A 105 13.84 -9.74 -1.36
C ARG A 105 15.16 -10.11 -2.05
N TYR A 106 15.18 -11.19 -2.83
CA TYR A 106 16.37 -11.62 -3.56
C TYR A 106 16.82 -10.60 -4.61
N LEU A 107 15.89 -10.08 -5.41
CA LEU A 107 16.21 -9.19 -6.53
C LEU A 107 16.60 -7.78 -6.11
N TYR A 108 15.98 -7.22 -5.05
CA TYR A 108 15.99 -5.77 -4.81
C TYR A 108 16.52 -5.33 -3.44
N SER A 109 16.84 -6.23 -2.50
CA SER A 109 17.28 -5.79 -1.16
C SER A 109 18.55 -4.94 -1.20
N GLN A 110 19.58 -5.36 -1.95
CA GLN A 110 20.82 -4.62 -2.10
C GLN A 110 20.62 -3.28 -2.81
N GLN A 111 19.82 -3.26 -3.88
CA GLN A 111 19.50 -2.04 -4.60
C GLN A 111 18.77 -1.04 -3.70
N MET A 112 17.83 -1.50 -2.87
CA MET A 112 17.10 -0.64 -1.95
C MET A 112 17.96 -0.07 -0.82
N GLU A 113 18.93 -0.85 -0.33
CA GLU A 113 19.95 -0.37 0.59
C GLU A 113 20.79 0.75 -0.03
N GLN A 114 21.26 0.58 -1.28
CA GLN A 114 21.98 1.62 -2.02
C GLN A 114 21.14 2.88 -2.25
N VAL A 115 19.85 2.73 -2.58
CA VAL A 115 18.93 3.86 -2.79
C VAL A 115 18.69 4.65 -1.50
N ILE A 116 18.48 3.97 -0.38
CA ILE A 116 18.13 4.64 0.87
C ILE A 116 19.39 5.19 1.56
N GLU A 117 20.45 4.38 1.65
CA GLU A 117 21.65 4.63 2.44
C GLU A 117 22.82 5.11 1.59
N GLY A 118 23.02 4.49 0.41
CA GLY A 118 24.24 4.61 -0.40
C GLY A 118 24.46 5.92 -1.14
N GLY A 119 23.53 6.88 -1.10
CA GLY A 119 23.78 8.18 -1.74
C GLY A 119 23.57 8.20 -3.26
N GLU A 120 23.49 7.05 -3.92
CA GLU A 120 23.47 6.96 -5.38
C GLU A 120 22.21 7.59 -5.98
N GLU A 121 22.42 8.48 -6.96
CA GLU A 121 21.34 9.02 -7.78
C GLU A 121 20.94 7.99 -8.84
N ILE A 122 19.84 7.28 -8.59
CA ILE A 122 19.18 6.52 -9.65
C ILE A 122 18.54 7.52 -10.61
N TRP A 123 18.96 7.50 -11.88
CA TRP A 123 18.57 8.50 -12.88
C TRP A 123 17.05 8.67 -13.07
N TRP A 124 16.26 7.62 -12.84
CA TRP A 124 14.80 7.65 -12.94
C TRP A 124 14.09 7.99 -11.63
N LEU A 125 14.81 8.06 -10.51
CA LEU A 125 14.27 8.34 -9.18
C LEU A 125 14.57 9.78 -8.76
N SER A 126 13.54 10.58 -8.46
CA SER A 126 13.79 11.95 -7.99
C SER A 126 14.33 11.97 -6.55
N ASN A 127 15.16 12.96 -6.23
CA ASN A 127 15.66 13.16 -4.86
C ASN A 127 14.53 13.36 -3.84
N SER A 128 13.40 13.96 -4.24
CA SER A 128 12.20 14.05 -3.38
C SER A 128 11.54 12.70 -3.14
N PHE A 129 11.45 11.85 -4.16
CA PHE A 129 10.92 10.49 -3.99
C PHE A 129 11.82 9.65 -3.09
N ARG A 130 13.13 9.74 -3.26
CA ARG A 130 14.12 9.08 -2.39
C ARG A 130 13.99 9.51 -0.93
N ARG A 131 13.85 10.82 -0.66
CA ARG A 131 13.59 11.32 0.71
C ARG A 131 12.29 10.75 1.29
N GLY A 132 11.23 10.69 0.48
CA GLY A 132 9.98 10.05 0.88
C GLY A 132 10.14 8.57 1.23
N LEU A 133 10.87 7.81 0.41
CA LEU A 133 11.19 6.40 0.69
C LEU A 133 11.99 6.24 1.99
N LYS A 134 13.00 7.09 2.23
CA LYS A 134 13.78 7.04 3.45
C LYS A 134 12.93 7.31 4.70
N MET A 135 12.06 8.33 4.66
CA MET A 135 11.17 8.63 5.78
C MET A 135 10.16 7.52 6.05
N PHE A 136 9.65 6.90 4.97
CA PHE A 136 8.82 5.71 5.07
C PHE A 136 9.60 4.56 5.74
N ASP A 137 10.83 4.31 5.29
CA ASP A 137 11.71 3.28 5.83
C ASP A 137 12.02 3.50 7.32
N ASP A 138 12.44 4.70 7.70
CA ASP A 138 12.75 5.07 9.08
C ASP A 138 11.52 4.85 9.98
N THR A 139 10.36 5.39 9.59
CA THR A 139 9.13 5.33 10.39
C THR A 139 8.63 3.90 10.60
N TYR A 140 8.62 3.08 9.55
CA TYR A 140 8.14 1.71 9.68
C TYR A 140 9.21 0.77 10.26
N SER A 141 10.49 1.07 10.11
CA SER A 141 11.56 0.34 10.79
C SER A 141 11.46 0.51 12.30
N GLU A 142 11.18 1.72 12.80
CA GLU A 142 10.92 1.97 14.23
C GLU A 142 9.75 1.13 14.78
N ILE A 143 8.75 0.83 13.94
CA ILE A 143 7.56 0.07 14.34
C ILE A 143 7.79 -1.45 14.27
N VAL A 144 8.59 -1.91 13.31
CA VAL A 144 8.66 -3.33 12.92
C VAL A 144 9.98 -3.99 13.35
N VAL A 145 11.12 -3.30 13.20
CA VAL A 145 12.44 -3.89 13.42
C VAL A 145 12.69 -4.01 14.93
N GLY A 146 12.92 -5.23 15.40
CA GLY A 146 13.07 -5.52 16.83
C GLY A 146 11.78 -5.49 17.64
N ALA A 147 10.63 -5.25 17.01
CA ALA A 147 9.33 -5.26 17.67
C ALA A 147 8.84 -6.69 17.96
N SER A 148 7.85 -6.82 18.86
CA SER A 148 7.19 -8.09 19.13
C SER A 148 6.48 -8.63 17.88
N TRP A 149 6.35 -9.96 17.80
CA TRP A 149 5.64 -10.61 16.68
C TRP A 149 4.22 -10.06 16.49
N SER A 150 3.53 -9.69 17.58
CA SER A 150 2.19 -9.12 17.53
C SER A 150 2.13 -7.75 16.85
N LYS A 151 3.12 -6.88 17.11
CA LYS A 151 3.24 -5.58 16.44
C LYS A 151 3.56 -5.75 14.96
N GLN A 152 4.49 -6.64 14.64
CA GLN A 152 4.83 -6.99 13.26
C GLN A 152 3.61 -7.47 12.47
N TRP A 153 2.83 -8.38 13.06
CA TRP A 153 1.61 -8.91 12.46
C TRP A 153 0.56 -7.84 12.27
N PHE A 154 0.35 -7.00 13.30
CA PHE A 154 -0.57 -5.87 13.21
C PHE A 154 -0.21 -4.93 12.05
N THR A 155 1.07 -4.59 11.85
CA THR A 155 1.49 -3.75 10.72
C THR A 155 1.14 -4.38 9.37
N VAL A 156 1.38 -5.69 9.20
CA VAL A 156 1.01 -6.42 7.97
C VAL A 156 -0.49 -6.38 7.74
N TRP A 157 -1.29 -6.62 8.79
CA TRP A 157 -2.75 -6.56 8.69
C TRP A 157 -3.24 -5.17 8.31
N MET A 158 -2.72 -4.13 8.96
CA MET A 158 -3.10 -2.75 8.67
C MET A 158 -2.78 -2.40 7.22
N PHE A 159 -1.60 -2.76 6.72
CA PHE A 159 -1.27 -2.55 5.30
C PHE A 159 -2.19 -3.33 4.36
N ASN A 160 -2.51 -4.58 4.65
CA ASN A 160 -3.45 -5.35 3.84
C ASN A 160 -4.87 -4.75 3.85
N MET A 161 -5.32 -4.18 4.97
CA MET A 161 -6.67 -3.61 5.08
C MET A 161 -6.77 -2.17 4.57
N THR A 162 -5.67 -1.41 4.50
CA THR A 162 -5.68 -0.02 4.02
C THR A 162 -6.07 0.09 2.53
N TYR A 163 -6.81 1.15 2.18
CA TYR A 163 -6.92 1.61 0.80
C TYR A 163 -5.68 2.43 0.42
N PHE A 164 -4.78 1.80 -0.33
CA PHE A 164 -3.69 2.48 -1.00
C PHE A 164 -4.06 2.85 -2.43
N PHE A 165 -3.47 3.95 -2.91
CA PHE A 165 -3.35 4.18 -4.35
C PHE A 165 -2.48 3.10 -4.99
N ASN A 166 -1.47 2.62 -4.25
CA ASN A 166 -0.60 1.53 -4.65
C ASN A 166 -0.11 0.72 -3.43
N ASP A 167 -0.68 -0.47 -3.25
CA ASP A 167 -0.32 -1.45 -2.20
C ASP A 167 1.04 -2.12 -2.41
N TYR A 168 1.58 -2.10 -3.63
CA TYR A 168 2.90 -2.64 -3.97
C TYR A 168 4.02 -2.02 -3.14
N VAL A 169 3.92 -0.74 -2.79
CA VAL A 169 4.93 -0.05 -1.96
C VAL A 169 5.13 -0.78 -0.62
N CYS A 170 4.03 -1.25 -0.02
CA CYS A 170 4.06 -1.95 1.25
C CYS A 170 4.66 -3.35 1.12
N LEU A 171 4.24 -4.12 0.11
CA LEU A 171 4.82 -5.44 -0.20
C LEU A 171 6.33 -5.31 -0.47
N PHE A 172 6.72 -4.34 -1.29
CA PHE A 172 8.10 -4.11 -1.67
C PHE A 172 8.96 -3.72 -0.47
N TRP A 173 8.46 -2.85 0.41
CA TRP A 173 9.14 -2.49 1.65
C TRP A 173 9.26 -3.68 2.62
N PHE A 174 8.20 -4.46 2.83
CA PHE A 174 8.27 -5.67 3.65
C PHE A 174 9.30 -6.67 3.11
N SER A 175 9.35 -6.80 1.79
CA SER A 175 10.27 -7.70 1.09
C SER A 175 11.73 -7.30 1.29
N THR A 176 12.03 -6.02 1.11
CA THR A 176 13.41 -5.52 0.97
C THR A 176 14.00 -4.89 2.24
N ARG A 177 13.18 -4.37 3.16
CA ARG A 177 13.65 -3.52 4.28
C ARG A 177 13.22 -3.95 5.67
N SER A 178 12.03 -4.53 5.83
CA SER A 178 11.45 -4.78 7.17
C SER A 178 12.27 -5.67 8.12
N LYS A 179 13.23 -6.45 7.61
CA LYS A 179 13.97 -7.51 8.33
C LYS A 179 13.07 -8.53 9.05
N MET A 180 11.77 -8.53 8.76
CA MET A 180 10.80 -9.44 9.37
C MET A 180 11.11 -10.88 8.91
N PRO A 181 11.14 -11.87 9.84
CA PRO A 181 11.29 -13.26 9.46
C PRO A 181 10.13 -13.71 8.57
N TYR A 182 10.46 -14.45 7.51
CA TYR A 182 9.49 -14.79 6.47
C TYR A 182 8.27 -15.57 6.99
N PHE A 183 8.45 -16.47 7.97
CA PHE A 183 7.34 -17.20 8.58
C PHE A 183 6.36 -16.29 9.33
N HIS A 184 6.84 -15.24 10.01
CA HIS A 184 5.98 -14.26 10.65
C HIS A 184 5.19 -13.47 9.61
N TYR A 185 5.84 -13.07 8.53
CA TYR A 185 5.16 -12.41 7.41
C TYR A 185 4.08 -13.32 6.80
N CYS A 186 4.38 -14.60 6.51
CA CYS A 186 3.42 -15.54 5.94
C CYS A 186 2.17 -15.69 6.81
N GLY A 187 2.35 -15.95 8.11
CA GLY A 187 1.23 -16.10 9.05
C GLY A 187 0.40 -14.83 9.15
N ALA A 188 1.04 -13.67 9.29
CA ALA A 188 0.36 -12.40 9.32
C ALA A 188 -0.39 -12.10 8.02
N TYR A 189 0.23 -12.39 6.88
CA TYR A 189 -0.30 -12.10 5.56
C TYR A 189 -1.55 -12.95 5.24
N VAL A 190 -1.53 -14.25 5.55
CA VAL A 190 -2.70 -15.13 5.39
C VAL A 190 -3.89 -14.62 6.22
N VAL A 191 -3.66 -14.25 7.48
CA VAL A 191 -4.72 -13.63 8.31
C VAL A 191 -5.16 -12.29 7.72
N GLY A 192 -4.22 -11.48 7.24
CA GLY A 192 -4.50 -10.20 6.60
C GLY A 192 -5.39 -10.33 5.35
N ILE A 193 -5.19 -11.36 4.51
CA ILE A 193 -6.05 -11.64 3.35
C ILE A 193 -7.50 -11.92 3.80
N VAL A 194 -7.67 -12.72 4.86
CA VAL A 194 -9.00 -13.03 5.41
C VAL A 194 -9.67 -11.75 5.92
N LEU A 195 -8.94 -10.94 6.69
CA LEU A 195 -9.43 -9.65 7.21
C LEU A 195 -9.71 -8.61 6.11
N GLU A 196 -9.03 -8.71 4.97
CA GLU A 196 -9.24 -7.84 3.82
C GLU A 196 -10.49 -8.25 3.00
N TYR A 197 -11.05 -9.45 3.21
CA TYR A 197 -12.21 -9.93 2.45
C TYR A 197 -13.37 -8.92 2.32
N PRO A 198 -13.80 -8.20 3.38
CA PRO A 198 -14.85 -7.17 3.25
C PRO A 198 -14.49 -6.08 2.24
N LYS A 199 -13.21 -5.65 2.20
CA LYS A 199 -12.71 -4.67 1.22
C LYS A 199 -12.79 -5.21 -0.20
N THR A 200 -12.38 -6.46 -0.40
CA THR A 200 -12.44 -7.11 -1.71
C THR A 200 -13.88 -7.29 -2.18
N LEU A 201 -14.77 -7.79 -1.32
CA LEU A 201 -16.19 -7.92 -1.62
C LEU A 201 -16.82 -6.58 -2.02
N PHE A 202 -16.49 -5.52 -1.28
CA PHE A 202 -16.95 -4.16 -1.58
C PHE A 202 -16.50 -3.70 -2.97
N LYS A 203 -15.23 -3.95 -3.34
CA LYS A 203 -14.73 -3.68 -4.70
C LYS A 203 -15.52 -4.45 -5.77
N PHE A 204 -15.75 -5.75 -5.58
CA PHE A 204 -16.51 -6.57 -6.53
C PHE A 204 -17.91 -6.01 -6.77
N LYS A 205 -18.65 -5.69 -5.71
CA LYS A 205 -20.01 -5.12 -5.81
C LYS A 205 -20.05 -3.75 -6.48
N ILE A 206 -19.05 -2.89 -6.21
CA ILE A 206 -18.90 -1.61 -6.92
C ILE A 206 -18.63 -1.83 -8.40
N TYR A 207 -17.74 -2.76 -8.75
CA TYR A 207 -17.38 -2.99 -10.15
C TYR A 207 -18.55 -3.56 -10.96
N THR A 208 -19.32 -4.50 -10.39
CA THR A 208 -20.55 -4.99 -11.03
C THR A 208 -21.58 -3.87 -11.17
N GLY A 209 -21.83 -3.11 -10.10
CA GLY A 209 -22.79 -2.00 -10.12
C GLY A 209 -22.39 -0.88 -11.10
N LEU A 210 -21.11 -0.58 -11.24
CA LEU A 210 -20.58 0.36 -12.23
C LEU A 210 -20.77 -0.12 -13.66
N LEU A 211 -20.58 -1.42 -13.93
CA LEU A 211 -20.83 -1.97 -15.25
C LEU A 211 -22.31 -1.90 -15.62
N ASP A 212 -23.18 -2.26 -14.68
CA ASP A 212 -24.63 -2.22 -14.88
C ASP A 212 -25.10 -0.77 -15.07
N ALA A 213 -24.57 0.18 -14.30
CA ALA A 213 -24.91 1.59 -14.41
C ALA A 213 -24.18 2.32 -15.56
N ALA A 214 -23.07 1.81 -16.09
CA ALA A 214 -22.47 2.34 -17.33
C ALA A 214 -23.41 2.14 -18.54
N SER A 215 -24.33 1.18 -18.44
CA SER A 215 -25.44 1.01 -19.39
C SER A 215 -26.63 1.94 -19.12
N SER A 216 -26.66 2.64 -17.98
CA SER A 216 -27.67 3.64 -17.63
C SER A 216 -27.15 5.06 -17.84
N SER A 217 -28.05 6.01 -18.06
CA SER A 217 -27.69 7.39 -18.41
C SER A 217 -27.37 8.29 -17.21
N SER A 218 -27.34 7.78 -15.98
CA SER A 218 -27.17 8.62 -14.78
C SER A 218 -26.13 8.10 -13.78
N PHE A 219 -25.22 8.99 -13.38
CA PHE A 219 -24.17 8.72 -12.37
C PHE A 219 -24.74 8.35 -10.99
N TRP A 220 -25.97 8.79 -10.67
CA TRP A 220 -26.63 8.48 -9.40
C TRP A 220 -27.13 7.04 -9.33
N ASP A 221 -27.42 6.40 -10.47
CA ASP A 221 -27.81 4.99 -10.51
C ASP A 221 -26.65 4.07 -10.10
N VAL A 222 -25.40 4.48 -10.37
CA VAL A 222 -24.18 3.80 -9.88
C VAL A 222 -24.20 3.70 -8.36
N PHE A 223 -24.53 4.81 -7.68
CA PHE A 223 -24.58 4.86 -6.21
C PHE A 223 -25.79 4.12 -5.65
N ALA A 224 -26.93 4.15 -6.36
CA ALA A 224 -28.10 3.38 -5.99
C ALA A 224 -27.87 1.86 -6.10
N HIS A 225 -27.17 1.40 -7.14
CA HIS A 225 -26.76 -0.01 -7.27
C HIS A 225 -25.66 -0.38 -6.27
N ALA A 226 -24.77 0.55 -5.97
CA ALA A 226 -23.82 0.44 -4.87
C ALA A 226 -24.47 0.62 -3.48
N ALA A 227 -25.79 0.80 -3.35
CA ALA A 227 -26.49 0.86 -2.06
C ALA A 227 -27.04 -0.50 -1.62
N ASP A 228 -26.95 -1.54 -2.46
CA ASP A 228 -27.43 -2.91 -2.19
C ASP A 228 -26.47 -3.73 -1.29
N PHE A 229 -25.78 -3.04 -0.37
CA PHE A 229 -24.95 -3.68 0.65
C PHE A 229 -25.78 -4.03 1.88
N ALA A 230 -25.56 -5.24 2.41
CA ALA A 230 -26.09 -5.55 3.71
C ALA A 230 -25.36 -4.71 4.77
N TRP A 231 -26.09 -4.22 5.79
CA TRP A 231 -25.53 -3.31 6.79
C TRP A 231 -24.29 -3.87 7.51
N TYR A 232 -24.24 -5.19 7.72
CA TYR A 232 -23.10 -5.85 8.37
C TYR A 232 -21.84 -5.84 7.48
N GLU A 233 -21.99 -5.85 6.16
CA GLU A 233 -20.86 -5.74 5.23
C GLU A 233 -20.25 -4.34 5.29
N LEU A 234 -21.11 -3.30 5.37
CA LEU A 234 -20.68 -1.91 5.56
C LEU A 234 -20.00 -1.72 6.91
N LEU A 235 -20.54 -2.33 7.97
CA LEU A 235 -19.93 -2.28 9.30
C LEU A 235 -18.55 -2.97 9.30
N LEU A 236 -18.43 -4.18 8.75
CA LEU A 236 -17.17 -4.91 8.67
C LEU A 236 -16.14 -4.16 7.80
N PHE A 237 -16.57 -3.59 6.68
CA PHE A 237 -15.74 -2.73 5.84
C PHE A 237 -15.26 -1.50 6.62
N GLY A 238 -16.15 -0.80 7.32
CA GLY A 238 -15.81 0.38 8.12
C GLY A 238 -14.78 0.06 9.21
N LEU A 239 -15.02 -1.00 9.99
CA LEU A 239 -14.16 -1.41 11.10
C LEU A 239 -12.79 -1.89 10.67
N THR A 240 -12.71 -2.64 9.57
CA THR A 240 -11.43 -3.18 9.09
C THR A 240 -10.68 -2.14 8.26
N THR A 241 -11.34 -1.68 7.20
CA THR A 241 -10.69 -0.96 6.10
C THR A 241 -10.62 0.53 6.36
N CYS A 242 -11.70 1.18 6.82
CA CYS A 242 -11.66 2.61 7.11
C CYS A 242 -10.73 2.90 8.29
N CYS A 243 -10.79 2.11 9.36
CA CYS A 243 -9.87 2.26 10.50
C CYS A 243 -8.40 2.05 10.10
N ALA A 244 -8.09 0.99 9.33
CA ALA A 244 -6.74 0.77 8.83
C ALA A 244 -6.26 1.90 7.93
N THR A 245 -7.14 2.39 7.04
CA THR A 245 -6.86 3.50 6.13
C THR A 245 -6.56 4.79 6.89
N LEU A 246 -7.39 5.16 7.87
CA LEU A 246 -7.18 6.35 8.69
C LEU A 246 -5.89 6.27 9.50
N PHE A 247 -5.59 5.11 10.09
CA PHE A 247 -4.38 4.93 10.87
C PHE A 247 -3.12 5.05 10.01
N VAL A 248 -3.05 4.31 8.90
CA VAL A 248 -1.87 4.28 8.03
C VAL A 248 -1.66 5.62 7.34
N HIS A 249 -2.71 6.22 6.76
CA HIS A 249 -2.58 7.54 6.13
C HIS A 249 -2.35 8.64 7.17
N GLY A 250 -2.86 8.50 8.40
CA GLY A 250 -2.52 9.38 9.51
C GLY A 250 -1.02 9.38 9.81
N LEU A 251 -0.39 8.21 9.81
CA LEU A 251 1.07 8.09 9.91
C LEU A 251 1.78 8.72 8.71
N HIS A 252 1.29 8.48 7.48
CA HIS A 252 1.84 9.09 6.27
C HIS A 252 1.79 10.61 6.28
N ILE A 253 0.65 11.18 6.68
CA ILE A 253 0.47 12.62 6.83
C ILE A 253 1.48 13.15 7.86
N ARG A 254 1.64 12.49 9.02
CA ARG A 254 2.62 12.88 10.03
C ARG A 254 4.06 12.84 9.49
N MET A 255 4.40 11.83 8.68
CA MET A 255 5.70 11.75 8.01
C MET A 255 5.94 12.95 7.09
N VAL A 256 4.96 13.28 6.24
CA VAL A 256 5.05 14.44 5.34
C VAL A 256 5.16 15.75 6.12
N PHE A 257 4.40 15.92 7.19
CA PHE A 257 4.53 17.11 8.06
C PHE A 257 5.91 17.22 8.69
N ARG A 258 6.47 16.13 9.23
CA ARG A 258 7.84 16.10 9.77
C ARG A 258 8.88 16.45 8.69
N ALA A 259 8.69 15.96 7.47
CA ALA A 259 9.54 16.27 6.33
C ALA A 259 9.55 17.77 5.99
N CYS A 260 8.36 18.38 5.90
CA CYS A 260 8.20 19.77 5.53
C CYS A 260 8.70 20.72 6.63
N VAL A 261 8.42 20.40 7.90
CA VAL A 261 8.77 21.26 9.04
C VAL A 261 10.24 21.09 9.45
N GLY A 262 10.77 19.86 9.47
CA GLY A 262 12.15 19.59 9.86
C GLY A 262 13.20 20.18 8.90
N ASN A 263 12.88 20.32 7.61
CA ASN A 263 13.76 20.99 6.65
C ASN A 263 13.77 22.52 6.86
N ARG A 264 12.65 23.12 7.28
CA ARG A 264 12.55 24.57 7.51
C ARG A 264 13.44 25.04 8.66
N PHE A 265 13.46 24.29 9.76
CA PHE A 265 14.29 24.62 10.91
C PHE A 265 15.80 24.39 10.67
N LYS A 266 16.16 23.37 9.87
CA LYS A 266 17.56 23.18 9.44
C LYS A 266 18.06 24.30 8.52
N GLU A 267 17.20 24.83 7.64
CA GLU A 267 17.54 25.96 6.77
C GLU A 267 17.65 27.29 7.54
N GLU A 268 16.91 27.45 8.64
CA GLU A 268 16.94 28.66 9.49
C GLU A 268 18.04 28.63 10.57
N GLY A 269 18.87 27.57 10.63
CA GLY A 269 19.91 27.42 11.66
C GLY A 269 19.35 27.25 13.08
N VAL A 270 18.04 27.05 13.20
CA VAL A 270 17.37 26.81 14.48
C VAL A 270 17.48 25.31 14.75
N GLY A 271 18.34 24.96 15.71
CA GLY A 271 18.47 23.58 16.17
C GLY A 271 17.08 23.01 16.48
N VAL A 272 16.66 22.01 15.71
CA VAL A 272 15.42 21.28 15.99
C VAL A 272 15.63 20.61 17.33
N VAL A 273 15.01 21.15 18.38
CA VAL A 273 14.79 20.41 19.61
C VAL A 273 13.92 19.23 19.19
N GLU A 274 14.51 18.04 19.17
CA GLU A 274 13.73 16.81 19.09
C GLU A 274 12.69 16.89 20.21
N VAL A 275 11.43 17.08 19.83
CA VAL A 275 10.31 16.90 20.73
C VAL A 275 10.25 15.40 20.96
N GLY A 276 11.10 14.94 21.88
CA GLY A 276 11.01 13.63 22.47
C GLY A 276 9.57 13.44 22.90
N VAL A 277 8.98 12.35 22.45
CA VAL A 277 7.79 11.83 23.11
C VAL A 277 8.20 11.71 24.57
N VAL A 278 7.60 12.54 25.43
CA VAL A 278 7.76 12.41 26.88
C VAL A 278 7.33 10.99 27.18
N GLU A 279 8.30 10.11 27.40
CA GLU A 279 8.05 8.86 28.11
C GLU A 279 7.49 9.30 29.46
N VAL A 280 6.18 9.08 29.63
CA VAL A 280 5.55 9.10 30.95
C VAL A 280 6.08 7.85 31.65
N GLY A 281 7.29 7.95 32.17
CA GLY A 281 8.07 6.87 32.76
C GLY A 281 8.99 7.44 33.83
N GLU A 282 8.54 7.31 35.06
CA GLU A 282 9.25 7.56 36.33
C GLU A 282 9.53 9.03 36.69
N THR A 283 8.66 9.52 37.57
CA THR A 283 8.90 10.62 38.51
C THR A 283 10.33 10.56 39.05
N PRO A 284 11.18 11.59 38.87
CA PRO A 284 12.46 11.68 39.54
C PRO A 284 12.20 12.06 41.00
N GLN A 285 11.81 11.08 41.81
CA GLN A 285 11.91 11.16 43.26
C GLN A 285 13.33 10.75 43.67
N LEU A 286 14.02 11.67 44.34
CA LEU A 286 14.92 11.39 45.46
C LEU A 286 16.10 10.45 45.14
N ARG A 287 17.10 10.93 44.38
CA ARG A 287 18.42 10.27 44.37
C ARG A 287 19.64 11.19 44.30
N ARG A 288 19.48 12.49 44.58
CA ARG A 288 20.60 13.46 44.55
C ARG A 288 20.91 14.19 45.86
N GLU A 289 20.24 13.88 46.97
CA GLU A 289 20.57 14.48 48.28
C GLU A 289 21.28 13.52 49.25
N GLY A 290 21.59 12.28 48.82
CA GLY A 290 22.19 11.25 49.69
C GLY A 290 23.71 11.08 49.62
N GLU A 291 24.40 11.67 48.63
CA GLU A 291 25.84 11.45 48.43
C GLU A 291 26.75 12.62 48.83
N GLU A 292 26.21 13.83 49.06
CA GLU A 292 27.03 14.96 49.54
C GLU A 292 27.21 15.02 51.07
N VAL A 293 26.39 14.30 51.86
CA VAL A 293 26.51 14.32 53.33
C VAL A 293 27.59 13.35 53.85
N LYS A 294 28.06 12.39 53.05
CA LYS A 294 29.10 11.42 53.47
C LYS A 294 30.55 11.88 53.28
N LYS A 295 30.80 13.08 52.73
CA LYS A 295 32.15 13.65 52.58
C LYS A 295 32.54 14.69 53.64
N LEU A 296 31.69 14.91 54.65
CA LEU A 296 31.96 15.86 55.75
C LEU A 296 32.08 15.21 57.13
N MET A 297 32.16 13.88 57.22
CA MET A 297 32.42 13.17 58.48
C MET A 297 33.39 11.99 58.31
N VAL A 298 34.64 12.29 57.96
CA VAL A 298 35.87 11.54 58.34
C VAL A 298 37.01 12.55 58.46
#